data_AF-A0A924TFX7-F1
#
_entry.id   AF-A0A924TFX7-F1
#
_cell.length_a   1.000
_cell.length_b   1.000
_cell.length_c   1.000
_cell.angle_alpha   90.00
_cell.angle_beta   90.00
_cell.angle_gamma   90.00
#
_symmetry.space_group_name_H-M   'P 1'
#
loop_
_entity.id
_entity.type
_entity.pdbx_description
1 polymer ?
#
loop_
_entity_poly.entity_id
_entity_poly.type
_entity_poly.pdbx_seq_one_letter_code
_entity_poly.pdbx_strand_id
1 'polypeptide(L)' 'MTVEQLNNSKVPIIVFDKKLEQFRGKTLFPEKLVKANEILAKAALPKTKK' A
#
# COMPACT_ATOMS: atom_id res chain seq x y z
N MET A 1 17.88 -4.09 9.70
CA MET A 1 17.33 -3.34 10.85
C MET A 1 17.13 -4.31 11.99
N THR A 2 17.56 -3.97 13.20
CA THR A 2 17.24 -4.74 14.41
C THR A 2 15.82 -4.40 14.88
N VAL A 3 15.23 -5.26 15.72
CA VAL A 3 13.89 -5.02 16.30
C VAL A 3 13.85 -3.72 17.10
N GLU A 4 14.93 -3.40 17.81
CA GLU A 4 15.10 -2.17 18.57
C GLU A 4 15.10 -0.92 17.67
N GLN A 5 15.73 -0.99 16.50
CA GLN A 5 15.73 0.08 15.51
C GLN A 5 14.33 0.30 14.90
N LEU A 6 13.57 -0.78 14.71
CA LEU A 6 12.18 -0.71 14.24
C LEU A 6 11.27 -0.07 15.30
N ASN A 7 11.38 -0.50 16.55
CA ASN A 7 10.55 0.00 17.65
C ASN A 7 10.82 1.48 17.98
N ASN A 8 12.05 1.96 17.76
CA ASN A 8 12.43 3.35 17.96
C ASN A 8 12.17 4.26 16.74
N SER A 9 11.68 3.69 15.63
CA SER A 9 11.39 4.46 14.42
C SER A 9 10.16 5.34 14.61
N LYS A 10 10.28 6.64 14.34
CA LYS A 10 9.15 7.58 14.27
C LYS A 10 8.32 7.45 12.99
N VAL A 11 8.76 6.59 12.06
CA VAL A 11 8.06 6.31 10.81
C VAL A 11 7.19 5.06 11.01
N PRO A 12 5.89 5.11 10.67
CA PRO A 12 5.01 3.95 10.77
C PRO A 12 5.54 2.80 9.91
N ILE A 13 5.75 1.64 10.52
CA ILE A 13 6.18 0.43 9.84
C ILE A 13 4.94 -0.34 9.40
N ILE A 14 4.72 -0.42 8.10
CA ILE A 14 3.61 -1.16 7.52
C ILE A 14 4.05 -2.60 7.30
N VAL A 15 3.35 -3.55 7.92
CA VAL A 15 3.59 -5.00 7.75
C VAL A 15 2.43 -5.60 6.98
N PHE A 16 2.73 -6.31 5.89
CA PHE A 16 1.74 -7.08 5.14
C PHE A 16 1.66 -8.51 5.68
N ASP A 17 0.44 -9.04 5.81
CA ASP A 17 0.25 -10.47 6.10
C ASP A 17 0.71 -11.30 4.88
N LYS A 18 1.71 -12.16 5.10
CA LYS A 18 2.26 -13.05 4.07
C LYS A 18 1.20 -13.95 3.44
N LYS A 19 0.10 -14.26 4.14
CA LYS A 19 -1.01 -15.05 3.58
C LYS A 19 -1.70 -14.35 2.41
N LEU A 20 -1.59 -13.03 2.30
CA LEU A 20 -2.20 -12.26 1.21
C LEU A 20 -1.40 -12.35 -0.10
N GLU A 21 -0.15 -12.85 -0.05
CA GLU A 21 0.69 -13.07 -1.23
C GLU A 21 0.05 -14.03 -2.25
N GLN A 22 -0.82 -14.93 -1.80
CA GLN A 22 -1.58 -15.85 -2.67
C GLN A 22 -2.50 -15.13 -3.68
N PHE A 23 -2.81 -13.86 -3.41
CA PHE A 23 -3.64 -13.00 -4.25
C PHE A 23 -2.81 -12.02 -5.10
N ARG A 24 -1.49 -12.04 -4.98
CA ARG A 24 -0.60 -11.20 -5.80
C ARG A 24 -0.85 -11.48 -7.29
N GLY A 25 -1.02 -10.42 -8.07
CA GLY A 25 -1.30 -10.50 -9.51
C GLY A 25 -2.70 -10.96 -9.88
N LYS A 26 -3.58 -11.25 -8.91
CA LYS A 26 -4.98 -11.61 -9.17
C LYS A 26 -5.89 -10.39 -9.01
N THR A 27 -6.72 -10.14 -10.02
CA THR A 27 -7.78 -9.13 -9.91
C THR A 27 -9.00 -9.74 -9.24
N LEU A 28 -9.12 -9.52 -7.92
CA LEU A 28 -10.24 -10.07 -7.13
C LEU A 28 -11.54 -9.28 -7.30
N PHE A 29 -11.44 -7.97 -7.56
CA PHE A 29 -12.60 -7.07 -7.61
C PHE A 29 -12.47 -6.10 -8.80
N PRO A 30 -12.83 -6.50 -10.02
CA PRO A 30 -12.59 -5.70 -11.22
C PRO A 30 -13.33 -4.35 -11.20
N GLU A 31 -14.60 -4.34 -10.79
CA GLU A 31 -15.39 -3.09 -10.71
C GLU A 31 -14.82 -2.10 -9.69
N LYS A 32 -14.39 -2.60 -8.52
CA LYS A 32 -13.76 -1.78 -7.47
C LYS A 32 -12.41 -1.26 -7.93
N LEU A 33 -11.65 -2.05 -8.69
CA LEU A 33 -10.37 -1.64 -9.27
C LEU A 33 -10.57 -0.46 -10.23
N VAL A 34 -11.56 -0.52 -11.12
CA VAL A 34 -11.88 0.58 -12.03
C VAL A 34 -12.24 1.84 -11.26
N LYS A 35 -13.17 1.74 -10.30
CA LYS A 35 -13.58 2.89 -9.47
C LYS A 35 -12.43 3.48 -8.66
N ALA A 36 -11.55 2.63 -8.11
CA ALA A 36 -10.37 3.09 -7.38
C ALA A 36 -9.44 3.89 -8.29
N ASN A 37 -9.19 3.41 -9.52
CA ASN A 37 -8.36 4.13 -10.49
C ASN A 37 -8.96 5.49 -10.87
N GLU A 38 -10.28 5.58 -11.06
CA GLU A 38 -10.96 6.85 -11.31
C GLU A 38 -10.81 7.83 -10.15
N ILE A 39 -10.93 7.35 -8.91
CA ILE A 39 -10.75 8.18 -7.71
C ILE A 39 -9.30 8.66 -7.63
N LEU A 40 -8.32 7.77 -7.82
CA LEU A 40 -6.90 8.10 -7.75
C LEU A 40 -6.47 9.08 -8.86
N ALA A 41 -7.06 8.98 -10.05
CA ALA A 41 -6.81 9.93 -11.14
C ALA A 41 -7.34 11.34 -10.85
N LYS A 42 -8.44 11.44 -10.09
CA LYS A 42 -9.04 12.72 -9.68
C LYS A 42 -8.44 13.28 -8.39
N ALA A 43 -7.95 12.41 -7.51
CA ALA A 43 -7.36 12.81 -6.25
C ALA A 43 -6.00 13.48 -6.47
N ALA A 44 -5.75 14.59 -5.78
CA ALA A 44 -4.42 15.16 -5.70
C ALA A 44 -3.52 14.24 -4.85
N LEU A 45 -2.78 13.35 -5.51
CA LEU A 45 -1.76 12.55 -4.82
C LEU A 45 -0.64 13.48 -4.32
N PRO A 46 -0.05 13.18 -3.14
CA PRO A 46 1.11 13.91 -2.67
C PRO A 46 2.19 13.91 -3.75
N LYS A 47 2.74 15.08 -4.06
CA LYS A 47 3.87 15.18 -4.98
C LYS A 47 5.01 14.34 -4.41
N THR A 48 5.52 13.41 -5.19
CA THR A 48 6.76 12.69 -4.85
C THR A 48 7.85 13.74 -4.65
N LYS A 49 8.36 13.88 -3.42
CA LYS A 49 9.58 14.64 -3.19
C LYS A 49 10.68 13.92 -3.97
N LYS A 50 11.28 14.61 -4.94
CA LYS A 50 12.53 14.17 -5.57
C LYS A 50 13.64 14.15 -4.53
#